data_AF-X0UG09-F1
#
_entry.id   AF-X0UG09-F1
#
_cell.length_a   1.000
_cell.length_b   1.000
_cell.length_c   1.000
_cell.angle_alpha   90.00
_cell.angle_beta   90.00
_cell.angle_gamma   90.00
#
_symmetry.space_group_name_H-M   'P 1'
#
loop_
_entity.id
_entity.type
_entity.pdbx_description
1 polymer ?
#
loop_
_entity_poly.entity_id
_entity_poly.type
_entity_poly.pdbx_seq_one_letter_code
_entity_poly.pdbx_strand_id
1 'polypeptide(L)'
;MEVFHATNYVASSFDGPLVVTVHDLSFLRYPETHPPERITWLAEGLPDTLRRAGRIIVDSRFIKDELISMLDVSTDSITVVYLGVGQDYKPRDNEVLAPKLREFDLRPKGYIL
;
A
#
# COMPACT_ATOMS: atom_id res chain seq x y z
N MET A 1 -6.40 -12.91 -19.96
CA MET A 1 -6.33 -11.69 -19.13
C MET A 1 -5.28 -10.80 -19.75
N GLU A 2 -5.60 -9.54 -20.08
CA GLU A 2 -4.67 -8.69 -20.85
C GLU A 2 -3.63 -7.98 -19.96
N VAL A 3 -3.95 -7.75 -18.69
CA VAL A 3 -3.05 -7.16 -17.68
C VAL A 3 -3.31 -7.82 -16.33
N PHE A 4 -2.26 -8.10 -15.58
CA PHE A 4 -2.35 -8.47 -14.17
C PHE A 4 -1.95 -7.31 -13.28
N HIS A 5 -2.85 -6.89 -12.38
CA HIS A 5 -2.54 -5.95 -11.32
C HIS A 5 -2.41 -6.69 -9.99
N ALA A 6 -1.17 -6.89 -9.54
CA ALA A 6 -0.87 -7.42 -8.22
C ALA A 6 -1.00 -6.30 -7.18
N THR A 7 -2.00 -6.39 -6.32
CA THR A 7 -2.23 -5.42 -5.22
C THR A 7 -1.45 -5.81 -3.96
N ASN A 8 -0.37 -6.56 -4.10
CA ASN A 8 0.48 -7.02 -3.00
C ASN A 8 1.94 -7.13 -3.49
N TYR A 9 2.88 -7.10 -2.55
CA TYR A 9 4.33 -6.94 -2.77
C TYR A 9 4.97 -7.99 -3.71
N VAL A 10 4.51 -9.24 -3.64
CA VAL A 10 5.08 -10.36 -4.41
C VAL A 10 4.04 -10.86 -5.39
N ALA A 11 4.24 -10.54 -6.66
CA ALA A 11 3.31 -10.94 -7.71
C ALA A 11 3.54 -12.40 -8.13
N SER A 12 2.47 -13.16 -8.29
CA SER A 12 2.54 -14.48 -8.92
C SER A 12 3.10 -14.41 -10.35
N SER A 13 3.58 -15.55 -10.86
CA SER A 13 3.99 -15.67 -12.25
C SER A 13 2.81 -15.39 -13.18
N PHE A 14 3.04 -14.60 -14.22
CA PHE A 14 2.04 -14.23 -15.22
C PHE A 14 2.76 -13.93 -16.54
N ASP A 15 2.32 -14.54 -17.63
CA ASP A 15 2.95 -14.44 -18.95
C ASP A 15 2.46 -13.22 -19.75
N GLY A 16 2.14 -12.12 -19.06
CA GLY A 16 1.63 -10.90 -19.67
C GLY A 16 2.02 -9.63 -18.89
N PRO A 17 1.51 -8.46 -19.31
CA PRO A 17 1.79 -7.19 -18.64
C PRO A 17 1.42 -7.22 -17.16
N LEU A 18 2.39 -6.85 -16.32
CA LEU A 18 2.25 -6.78 -14.87
C LEU A 18 2.28 -5.33 -14.39
N VAL A 19 1.30 -4.98 -13.56
CA VAL A 19 1.28 -3.80 -12.71
C VAL A 19 1.33 -4.27 -11.25
N VAL A 20 2.14 -3.64 -10.41
CA VAL A 20 2.16 -3.92 -8.97
C VAL A 20 1.90 -2.66 -8.17
N THR A 21 1.18 -2.77 -7.06
CA THR A 21 1.12 -1.71 -6.04
C THR A 21 2.06 -2.05 -4.89
N VAL A 22 2.92 -1.11 -4.51
CA VAL A 22 3.78 -1.19 -3.32
C VAL A 22 3.27 -0.16 -2.31
N HIS A 23 2.83 -0.66 -1.15
CA HIS A 23 2.21 0.19 -0.12
C HIS A 23 3.23 0.79 0.85
N ASP A 24 4.22 0.01 1.28
CA ASP A 24 5.29 0.46 2.17
C ASP A 24 6.58 -0.38 2.01
N LEU A 25 7.69 0.10 2.55
CA LEU A 25 8.95 -0.66 2.68
C LEU A 25 9.33 -0.87 4.15
N SER A 26 8.33 -0.96 5.04
CA SER A 26 8.56 -1.07 6.48
C SER A 26 9.36 -2.32 6.86
N PHE A 27 9.23 -3.42 6.12
CA PHE A 27 10.02 -4.63 6.31
C PHE A 27 11.52 -4.43 6.04
N LEU A 28 11.92 -3.41 5.27
CA LEU A 28 13.32 -3.02 5.07
C LEU A 28 13.80 -2.02 6.12
N ARG A 29 12.95 -1.07 6.52
CA ARG A 29 13.32 -0.02 7.50
C ARG A 29 13.27 -0.49 8.95
N TYR A 30 12.27 -1.29 9.27
CA TYR A 30 11.94 -1.74 10.62
C TYR A 30 11.74 -3.27 10.62
N PRO A 31 12.75 -4.05 10.19
CA PRO A 31 12.65 -5.50 10.10
C PRO A 31 12.25 -6.14 11.43
N GLU A 32 12.65 -5.57 12.57
CA GLU A 32 12.32 -6.03 13.91
C GLU A 32 10.81 -6.04 14.23
N THR A 33 10.00 -5.32 13.45
CA THR A 33 8.54 -5.27 13.60
C THR A 33 7.82 -6.37 12.82
N HIS A 34 8.55 -7.21 12.08
CA HIS A 34 8.01 -8.23 11.20
C HIS A 34 8.48 -9.64 11.61
N PRO A 35 7.64 -10.68 11.41
CA PRO A 35 8.10 -12.06 11.54
C PRO A 35 9.26 -12.34 10.56
N PRO A 36 10.34 -13.04 10.98
CA PRO A 36 11.51 -13.27 10.15
C PRO A 36 11.20 -13.88 8.77
N GLU A 37 10.26 -14.82 8.73
CA GLU A 37 9.82 -15.46 7.49
C GLU A 37 9.20 -14.48 6.48
N ARG A 38 8.52 -13.43 6.98
CA ARG A 38 7.93 -12.40 6.14
C ARG A 38 9.02 -11.49 5.55
N ILE A 39 10.04 -11.17 6.34
CA ILE A 39 11.17 -10.37 5.87
C ILE A 39 11.87 -11.11 4.74
N THR A 40 12.20 -12.39 4.93
CA THR A 40 12.83 -13.22 3.90
C THR A 40 11.97 -13.28 2.64
N TRP A 41 10.69 -13.61 2.77
CA TRP A 41 9.78 -13.71 1.62
C TRP A 41 9.67 -12.40 0.83
N LEU A 42 9.57 -11.26 1.51
CA LEU A 42 9.50 -9.94 0.87
C LEU A 42 10.83 -9.54 0.24
N ALA A 43 11.95 -9.74 0.94
CA ALA A 43 13.28 -9.40 0.46
C ALA A 43 13.67 -10.21 -0.79
N GLU A 44 13.23 -11.46 -0.89
CA GLU A 44 13.46 -12.31 -2.05
C GLU A 44 12.45 -12.05 -3.19
N GLY A 45 11.17 -11.86 -2.85
CA GLY A 45 10.09 -11.79 -3.84
C GLY A 45 9.85 -10.40 -4.45
N LEU A 46 10.08 -9.32 -3.70
CA LEU A 46 9.82 -7.97 -4.18
C LEU A 46 10.76 -7.56 -5.32
N PRO A 47 12.09 -7.78 -5.26
CA PRO A 47 12.98 -7.39 -6.36
C PRO A 47 12.62 -8.04 -7.70
N ASP A 48 12.26 -9.33 -7.70
CA ASP A 48 11.79 -10.00 -8.92
C ASP A 48 10.47 -9.40 -9.43
N THR A 49 9.54 -9.11 -8.52
CA THR A 49 8.26 -8.48 -8.87
C THR A 49 8.48 -7.10 -9.52
N LEU A 50 9.34 -6.26 -8.95
CA LEU A 50 9.66 -4.93 -9.47
C LEU A 50 10.33 -5.01 -10.85
N ARG A 51 11.23 -5.98 -11.05
CA ARG A 51 11.90 -6.21 -12.33
C ARG A 51 10.95 -6.66 -13.42
N ARG A 52 9.93 -7.47 -13.09
CA ARG A 52 8.92 -7.94 -14.05
C ARG A 52 7.81 -6.93 -14.31
N ALA A 53 7.55 -6.02 -13.36
CA ALA A 53 6.48 -5.05 -13.46
C ALA A 53 6.77 -4.03 -14.56
N GLY A 54 5.85 -3.88 -15.52
CA GLY A 54 5.91 -2.82 -16.52
C GLY A 54 5.55 -1.45 -15.93
N ARG A 55 4.73 -1.44 -14.86
CA ARG A 55 4.37 -0.26 -14.08
C ARG A 55 4.26 -0.59 -12.60
N ILE A 56 4.65 0.37 -11.76
CA ILE A 56 4.59 0.29 -10.31
C ILE A 56 3.72 1.45 -9.82
N ILE A 57 2.73 1.13 -9.00
CA ILE A 57 1.87 2.10 -8.32
C ILE A 57 2.34 2.22 -6.87
N VAL A 58 2.36 3.45 -6.36
CA VAL A 58 2.60 3.72 -4.95
C VAL A 58 1.58 4.71 -4.41
N ASP A 59 1.25 4.59 -3.14
CA ASP A 59 0.17 5.36 -2.51
C ASP A 59 0.58 6.80 -2.17
N SER A 60 1.88 7.10 -2.22
CA SER A 60 2.40 8.43 -1.88
C SER A 60 3.74 8.73 -2.54
N ARG A 61 4.08 10.03 -2.58
CA ARG A 61 5.43 10.48 -2.96
C ARG A 61 6.51 9.92 -2.04
N PHE A 62 6.21 9.77 -0.75
CA PHE A 62 7.15 9.21 0.20
C PHE A 62 7.60 7.81 -0.24
N ILE A 63 6.66 6.90 -0.55
CA ILE A 63 6.99 5.54 -0.99
C ILE A 63 7.68 5.51 -2.36
N LYS A 64 7.35 6.44 -3.27
CA LYS A 64 8.13 6.62 -4.51
C LYS A 64 9.60 6.89 -4.19
N ASP A 65 9.87 7.83 -3.30
CA ASP A 65 11.23 8.20 -2.92
C ASP A 65 11.96 7.05 -2.20
N GLU A 66 11.23 6.24 -1.42
CA GLU A 66 11.79 5.03 -0.80
C GLU A 66 12.20 3.99 -1.84
N LEU A 67 11.34 3.68 -2.82
CA LEU A 67 11.67 2.73 -3.89
C LEU A 67 12.92 3.15 -4.69
N ILE A 68 13.06 4.44 -4.98
CA ILE A 68 14.23 4.98 -5.69
C ILE A 68 15.47 4.86 -4.80
N SER A 69 15.39 5.34 -3.56
CA SER A 69 16.56 5.43 -2.68
C SER A 69 17.04 4.07 -2.14
N MET A 70 16.12 3.13 -1.90
CA MET A 70 16.44 1.85 -1.26
C MET A 70 16.59 0.69 -2.24
N LEU A 71 15.88 0.73 -3.38
CA LEU A 71 15.79 -0.37 -4.33
C LEU A 71 16.17 0.03 -5.77
N ASP A 72 16.64 1.26 -5.98
CA ASP A 72 17.12 1.80 -7.27
C ASP A 72 16.09 1.64 -8.42
N VAL A 73 14.81 1.76 -8.08
CA VAL A 73 13.73 1.62 -9.07
C VAL A 73 13.69 2.88 -9.95
N SER A 74 13.65 2.67 -11.27
CA SER A 74 13.52 3.77 -12.24
C SER A 74 12.29 4.63 -11.98
N THR A 75 12.45 5.95 -11.99
CA THR A 75 11.36 6.91 -11.80
C THR A 75 10.25 6.78 -12.85
N ASP A 76 10.59 6.29 -14.03
CA ASP A 76 9.70 6.25 -15.20
C ASP A 76 8.73 5.06 -15.14
N SER A 77 9.04 4.06 -14.31
CA SER A 77 8.14 2.94 -14.05
C SER A 77 7.18 3.20 -12.88
N ILE A 78 7.42 4.23 -12.05
CA ILE A 78 6.64 4.51 -10.83
C ILE A 78 5.60 5.61 -11.06
N THR A 79 4.33 5.29 -10.79
CA THR A 79 3.20 6.23 -10.76
C THR A 79 2.69 6.39 -9.32
N VAL A 80 2.60 7.63 -8.84
CA VAL A 80 1.97 7.93 -7.54
C VAL A 80 0.47 8.03 -7.75
N VAL A 81 -0.28 7.17 -7.07
CA VAL A 81 -1.75 7.18 -7.04
C VAL A 81 -2.19 7.25 -5.59
N TYR A 82 -2.63 8.43 -5.15
CA TYR A 82 -3.11 8.60 -3.78
C TYR A 82 -4.39 7.79 -3.54
N LEU A 83 -4.50 7.21 -2.34
CA LEU A 83 -5.71 6.52 -1.90
C LEU A 83 -6.88 7.50 -1.87
N GLY A 84 -7.93 7.17 -2.63
CA GLY A 84 -9.18 7.91 -2.63
C GLY A 84 -10.15 7.43 -1.55
N VAL A 85 -11.14 8.25 -1.26
CA VAL A 85 -12.30 7.88 -0.44
C VAL A 85 -13.57 7.93 -1.28
N GLY A 86 -14.57 7.12 -0.94
CA GLY A 86 -15.87 7.14 -1.60
C GLY A 86 -16.58 8.49 -1.39
N GLN A 87 -17.53 8.82 -2.26
CA GLN A 87 -18.28 10.09 -2.21
C GLN A 87 -19.08 10.28 -0.91
N ASP A 88 -19.37 9.20 -0.19
CA ASP A 88 -20.08 9.24 1.09
C ASP A 88 -19.21 9.70 2.27
N TYR A 89 -17.89 9.71 2.09
CA TYR A 89 -16.92 10.17 3.08
C TYR A 89 -16.88 11.69 3.10
N LYS A 90 -17.63 12.25 4.04
CA LYS A 90 -17.68 13.67 4.34
C LYS A 90 -17.88 13.87 5.84
N PRO A 91 -17.45 15.02 6.40
CA PRO A 91 -17.76 15.35 7.78
C PRO A 91 -19.26 15.17 8.07
N ARG A 92 -19.57 14.56 9.22
CA ARG A 92 -20.94 14.36 9.72
C ARG A 92 -21.08 15.09 11.05
N ASP A 93 -22.27 15.58 11.32
CA ASP A 93 -22.57 16.20 12.61
C ASP A 93 -22.51 15.18 13.74
N ASN A 94 -22.09 15.63 14.92
CA ASN A 94 -21.96 14.79 16.09
C ASN A 94 -23.28 14.09 16.46
N GLU A 95 -24.42 14.74 16.22
CA GLU A 95 -25.75 14.20 16.48
C GLU A 95 -26.06 12.98 15.61
N VAL A 96 -25.58 12.98 14.36
CA VAL A 96 -25.72 11.86 13.42
C VAL A 96 -24.80 10.70 13.83
N LEU A 97 -23.60 11.01 14.33
CA LEU A 97 -22.61 10.00 14.73
C LEU A 97 -22.92 9.34 16.08
N ALA A 98 -23.46 10.11 17.04
CA ALA A 98 -23.57 9.71 18.44
C ALA A 98 -24.34 8.40 18.69
N PRO A 99 -25.47 8.09 18.02
CA PRO A 99 -26.17 6.83 18.22
C PRO A 99 -25.28 5.62 17.92
N LYS A 100 -24.59 5.62 16.77
CA LYS A 100 -23.74 4.50 16.36
C LYS A 100 -22.46 4.40 17.18
N LEU A 101 -21.85 5.54 17.51
CA LEU A 101 -20.62 5.55 18.33
C LEU A 101 -20.85 5.04 19.75
N ARG A 102 -22.03 5.30 20.34
CA ARG A 102 -22.39 4.77 21.66
C ARG A 102 -22.44 3.24 21.71
N GLU A 103 -22.74 2.57 20.60
CA GLU A 103 -22.70 1.10 20.54
C GLU A 103 -21.28 0.54 20.74
N PHE A 104 -20.24 1.37 20.54
CA PHE A 104 -18.83 1.02 20.72
C PHE A 104 -18.19 1.73 21.91
N ASP A 105 -18.98 2.34 22.80
CA ASP A 105 -18.50 3.20 23.90
C ASP A 105 -17.60 4.37 23.45
N LEU A 106 -17.79 4.84 22.21
CA LEU A 106 -17.02 5.93 21.62
C LEU A 106 -17.80 7.25 21.67
N ARG A 107 -17.03 8.35 21.63
CA ARG A 107 -17.56 9.72 21.52
C ARG A 107 -17.07 10.36 20.22
N PRO A 108 -17.86 11.25 19.58
CA PRO A 108 -17.40 11.99 18.42
C PRO A 108 -16.07 12.70 18.71
N LYS A 109 -15.11 12.58 17.79
CA LYS A 109 -13.72 13.10 17.92
C LYS A 109 -12.93 12.56 19.12
N GLY A 110 -13.41 11.52 19.80
CA GLY A 110 -12.78 10.89 20.96
C GLY A 110 -12.08 9.57 20.66
N TYR A 111 -11.81 9.29 19.39
CA TYR A 111 -11.19 8.04 18.93
C TYR A 111 -10.26 8.30 17.74
N ILE A 112 -9.35 7.36 17.52
CA ILE A 112 -8.49 7.26 16.34
C ILE A 112 -8.78 5.89 15.72
N LEU A 113 -8.81 5.83 14.39
CA LEU A 113 -8.96 4.60 13.60
C LEU A 113 -7.62 4.21 12.99
#